data_AF-A0A7C9DXY1-F1
#
_entry.id   AF-A0A7C9DXY1-F1
#
_cell.length_a   1.000
_cell.length_b   1.000
_cell.length_c   1.000
_cell.angle_alpha   90.00
_cell.angle_beta   90.00
_cell.angle_gamma   90.00
#
_symmetry.space_group_name_H-M   'P 1'
#
loop_
_entity.id
_entity.type
_entity.pdbx_description
1 polymer ?
#
loop_
_entity_poly.entity_id
_entity_poly.type
_entity_poly.pdbx_seq_one_letter_code
_entity_poly.pdbx_strand_id
1 'polypeptide(L)'
;KEAGESGLLVRWCPQLEVLASEAIGCFFTHCGWNSILEALALGVPMIGMPQWVDQPTNAMLMQDVWKVGVRVKVDKEGLVMREEIANCINEVMVGERSEEIRQNAKRLKDMAKNAFSQGGTSDKNIDEFISKIERSKLGERSEEITT
;
A
#
# COMPACT_ATOMS: atom_id res chain seq x y z
N LYS A 1 23.54 -10.76 3.13
CA LYS A 1 23.82 -12.20 3.32
C LYS A 1 23.07 -12.94 2.23
N GLU A 2 23.73 -13.78 1.44
CA GLU A 2 23.05 -14.63 0.47
C GLU A 2 22.11 -15.59 1.21
N ALA A 3 20.93 -15.82 0.63
CA ALA A 3 19.88 -16.67 1.15
C ALA A 3 19.47 -17.66 0.07
N GLY A 4 20.15 -18.80 0.02
CA GLY A 4 20.06 -19.74 -1.10
C GLY A 4 20.68 -19.16 -2.38
N GLU A 5 20.36 -19.74 -3.53
CA GLU A 5 20.95 -19.37 -4.82
C GLU A 5 20.34 -18.09 -5.42
N SER A 6 19.10 -17.74 -5.04
CA SER A 6 18.33 -16.66 -5.68
C SER A 6 17.83 -15.59 -4.69
N GLY A 7 18.32 -15.61 -3.45
CA GLY A 7 17.88 -14.71 -2.39
C GLY A 7 18.99 -13.85 -1.82
N LEU A 8 18.67 -12.60 -1.51
CA LEU A 8 19.57 -11.69 -0.82
C LEU A 8 18.87 -11.11 0.41
N LEU A 9 19.42 -11.39 1.60
CA LEU A 9 18.98 -10.77 2.84
C LEU A 9 19.78 -9.50 3.11
N VAL A 10 19.08 -8.37 3.16
CA VAL A 10 19.61 -7.05 3.54
C VAL A 10 18.87 -6.52 4.77
N ARG A 11 19.53 -5.67 5.55
CA ARG A 11 18.88 -5.00 6.70
C ARG A 11 17.90 -3.92 6.27
N TRP A 12 18.15 -3.33 5.10
CA TRP A 12 17.35 -2.26 4.53
C TRP A 12 17.56 -2.26 3.01
N CYS A 13 16.53 -1.88 2.27
CA CYS A 13 16.58 -1.61 0.84
C CYS A 13 15.81 -0.33 0.53
N PRO A 14 16.11 0.35 -0.58
CA PRO A 14 15.28 1.45 -1.08
C PRO A 14 13.94 0.89 -1.59
N GLN A 15 13.01 0.62 -0.67
CA GLN A 15 11.79 -0.14 -0.95
C GLN A 15 11.02 0.40 -2.15
N LEU A 16 10.85 1.72 -2.25
CA LEU A 16 10.16 2.34 -3.38
C LEU A 16 10.82 2.03 -4.72
N GLU A 17 12.16 2.09 -4.80
CA GLU A 17 12.91 1.77 -6.02
C GLU A 17 12.80 0.28 -6.36
N VAL A 18 12.84 -0.59 -5.34
CA VAL A 18 12.63 -2.02 -5.52
C VAL A 18 11.24 -2.30 -6.06
N LEU A 19 10.19 -1.74 -5.45
CA LEU A 19 8.80 -1.90 -5.88
C LEU A 19 8.53 -1.32 -7.27
N ALA A 20 9.31 -0.32 -7.70
CA ALA A 20 9.17 0.28 -9.03
C ALA A 20 9.76 -0.60 -10.16
N SER A 21 10.52 -1.65 -9.81
CA SER A 21 11.11 -2.57 -10.78
C SER A 21 10.05 -3.47 -11.43
N GLU A 22 10.10 -3.59 -12.76
CA GLU A 22 9.24 -4.50 -13.52
C GLU A 22 9.47 -5.99 -13.19
N ALA A 23 10.59 -6.32 -12.55
CA ALA A 23 10.89 -7.68 -12.10
C ALA A 23 10.08 -8.09 -10.85
N ILE A 24 9.43 -7.15 -10.15
CA ILE A 24 8.62 -7.47 -8.97
C ILE A 24 7.26 -8.01 -9.40
N GLY A 25 7.00 -9.27 -9.07
CA GLY A 25 5.69 -9.90 -9.27
C GLY A 25 4.72 -9.71 -8.11
N CYS A 26 5.20 -9.71 -6.87
CA CYS A 26 4.39 -9.43 -5.69
C CYS A 26 5.23 -8.92 -4.52
N PHE A 27 4.58 -8.26 -3.57
CA PHE A 27 5.18 -7.71 -2.37
C PHE A 27 4.63 -8.37 -1.11
N PHE A 28 5.51 -9.11 -0.40
CA PHE A 28 5.19 -9.64 0.92
C PHE A 28 5.40 -8.56 1.98
N THR A 29 4.34 -8.17 2.68
CA THR A 29 4.33 -6.99 3.55
C THR A 29 3.65 -7.27 4.88
N HIS A 30 4.10 -6.56 5.91
CA HIS A 30 3.46 -6.49 7.21
C HIS A 30 2.21 -5.59 7.23
N CYS A 31 1.80 -5.03 6.08
CA CYS A 31 0.60 -4.19 5.95
C CYS A 31 0.67 -2.83 6.67
N GLY A 32 1.87 -2.28 6.88
CA GLY A 32 2.04 -0.89 7.29
C GLY A 32 1.50 0.08 6.22
N TRP A 33 0.85 1.16 6.64
CA TRP A 33 0.11 2.05 5.75
C TRP A 33 0.97 2.63 4.61
N ASN A 34 2.17 3.12 4.91
CA ASN A 34 3.08 3.68 3.90
C ASN A 34 3.45 2.65 2.84
N SER A 35 3.78 1.42 3.26
CA SER A 35 4.18 0.35 2.34
C SER A 35 3.00 -0.11 1.46
N ILE A 36 1.77 -0.08 1.98
CA ILE A 36 0.57 -0.31 1.17
C ILE A 36 0.38 0.82 0.16
N LEU A 37 0.53 2.08 0.56
CA LEU A 37 0.39 3.21 -0.37
C LEU A 37 1.42 3.15 -1.50
N GLU A 38 2.68 2.82 -1.21
CA GLU A 38 3.72 2.64 -2.23
C GLU A 38 3.35 1.52 -3.21
N ALA A 39 2.92 0.35 -2.70
CA ALA A 39 2.50 -0.77 -3.53
C ALA A 39 1.28 -0.44 -4.39
N LEU A 40 0.27 0.23 -3.83
CA LEU A 40 -0.93 0.67 -4.56
C LEU A 40 -0.58 1.69 -5.65
N ALA A 41 0.25 2.68 -5.34
CA ALA A 41 0.68 3.70 -6.29
C ALA A 41 1.54 3.13 -7.42
N LEU A 42 2.22 2.00 -7.19
CA LEU A 42 3.02 1.30 -8.20
C LEU A 42 2.26 0.15 -8.88
N GLY A 43 1.08 -0.23 -8.36
CA GLY A 43 0.24 -1.30 -8.88
C GLY A 43 0.80 -2.70 -8.61
N VAL A 44 1.49 -2.86 -7.49
CA VAL A 44 2.14 -4.12 -7.08
C VAL A 44 1.17 -4.97 -6.26
N PRO A 45 0.86 -6.21 -6.68
CA PRO A 45 0.11 -7.18 -5.88
C PRO A 45 0.77 -7.48 -4.54
N MET A 46 -0.03 -7.76 -3.50
CA MET A 46 0.48 -7.93 -2.14
C MET A 46 0.16 -9.29 -1.50
N ILE A 47 1.04 -9.74 -0.61
CA ILE A 47 0.79 -10.79 0.36
C ILE A 47 0.92 -10.17 1.75
N GLY A 48 -0.16 -10.13 2.52
CA GLY A 48 -0.21 -9.49 3.82
C GLY A 48 0.07 -10.45 4.98
N MET A 49 1.01 -10.09 5.84
CA MET A 49 1.30 -10.76 7.11
C MET A 49 1.33 -9.72 8.25
N PRO A 50 0.15 -9.20 8.66
CA PRO A 50 0.08 -8.14 9.65
C PRO A 50 0.65 -8.60 10.99
N GLN A 51 1.35 -7.69 11.68
CA GLN A 51 1.93 -7.93 13.00
C GLN A 51 1.09 -7.24 14.09
N TRP A 52 1.04 -5.90 14.09
CA TRP A 52 0.46 -5.12 15.21
C TRP A 52 -0.36 -3.90 14.77
N VAL A 53 -1.08 -3.30 15.72
CA VAL A 53 -1.79 -2.01 15.59
C VAL A 53 -2.90 -2.04 14.51
N ASP A 54 -2.76 -1.24 13.47
CA ASP A 54 -3.72 -1.04 12.37
C ASP A 54 -3.49 -2.02 11.22
N GLN A 55 -2.35 -2.72 11.21
CA GLN A 55 -1.97 -3.64 10.14
C GLN A 55 -3.02 -4.73 9.86
N PRO A 56 -3.69 -5.35 10.85
CA PRO A 56 -4.75 -6.32 10.57
C PRO A 56 -5.93 -5.71 9.79
N THR A 57 -6.30 -4.48 10.11
CA THR A 57 -7.35 -3.72 9.40
C THR A 57 -6.90 -3.37 7.99
N ASN A 58 -5.66 -2.91 7.83
CA ASN A 58 -5.09 -2.62 6.51
C ASN A 58 -5.04 -3.88 5.63
N ALA A 59 -4.69 -5.03 6.23
CA ALA A 59 -4.69 -6.33 5.53
C ALA A 59 -6.10 -6.76 5.09
N MET A 60 -7.12 -6.50 5.91
CA MET A 60 -8.53 -6.73 5.54
C MET A 60 -8.95 -5.83 4.37
N LEU A 61 -8.64 -4.52 4.42
CA LEU A 61 -8.95 -3.62 3.30
C LEU A 61 -8.26 -4.06 2.01
N MET A 62 -6.99 -4.44 2.09
CA MET A 62 -6.19 -4.93 0.98
C MET A 62 -6.76 -6.19 0.33
N GLN A 63 -7.15 -7.18 1.14
CA GLN A 63 -7.67 -8.46 0.65
C GLN A 63 -9.14 -8.39 0.22
N ASP A 64 -9.99 -7.82 1.06
CA ASP A 64 -11.44 -8.00 0.97
C ASP A 64 -12.14 -6.84 0.26
N VAL A 65 -11.60 -5.61 0.39
CA VAL A 65 -12.19 -4.41 -0.21
C VAL A 65 -11.55 -4.07 -1.54
N TRP A 66 -10.22 -3.92 -1.55
CA TRP A 66 -9.46 -3.56 -2.76
C TRP A 66 -9.13 -4.76 -3.62
N LYS A 67 -9.07 -5.95 -3.01
CA LYS A 67 -8.79 -7.23 -3.68
C LYS A 67 -7.52 -7.18 -4.54
N VAL A 68 -6.46 -6.59 -3.97
CA VAL A 68 -5.13 -6.46 -4.60
C VAL A 68 -4.11 -7.44 -4.03
N GLY A 69 -4.57 -8.45 -3.30
CA GLY A 69 -3.71 -9.42 -2.67
C GLY A 69 -4.45 -10.38 -1.76
N VAL A 70 -3.68 -11.13 -0.99
CA VAL A 70 -4.17 -12.13 -0.02
C VAL A 70 -3.47 -11.96 1.32
N ARG A 71 -4.11 -12.37 2.40
CA ARG A 71 -3.54 -12.39 3.75
C ARG A 71 -3.20 -13.81 4.15
N VAL A 72 -2.02 -14.00 4.72
CA VAL A 72 -1.61 -15.31 5.27
C VAL A 72 -2.55 -15.73 6.41
N LYS A 73 -2.85 -17.02 6.47
CA LYS A 73 -3.60 -17.63 7.56
C LYS A 73 -2.64 -18.14 8.65
N VAL A 74 -3.08 -18.02 9.89
CA VAL A 74 -2.39 -18.61 11.05
C VAL A 74 -3.09 -19.91 11.44
N ASP A 75 -2.31 -20.87 11.95
CA ASP A 75 -2.84 -22.10 12.54
C ASP A 75 -3.46 -21.83 13.94
N LYS A 76 -3.83 -22.91 14.65
CA LYS A 76 -4.47 -22.82 15.96
C LYS A 76 -3.53 -22.28 17.04
N GLU A 77 -2.24 -22.43 16.81
CA GLU A 77 -1.13 -22.00 17.65
C GLU A 77 -0.66 -20.57 17.31
N GLY A 78 -1.25 -19.95 16.28
CA GLY A 78 -0.93 -18.59 15.85
C GLY A 78 0.30 -18.51 14.94
N LEU A 79 0.77 -19.63 14.38
CA LEU A 79 1.93 -19.71 13.50
C LEU A 79 1.51 -19.72 12.03
N VAL A 80 2.34 -19.11 11.18
CA VAL A 80 2.20 -19.17 9.73
C VAL A 80 3.08 -20.28 9.20
N MET A 81 2.46 -21.30 8.63
CA MET A 81 3.17 -22.46 8.08
C MET A 81 3.80 -22.14 6.72
N ARG A 82 4.90 -22.81 6.39
CA ARG A 82 5.59 -22.60 5.10
C ARG A 82 4.67 -22.92 3.91
N GLU A 83 3.77 -23.90 4.07
CA GLU A 83 2.80 -24.30 3.05
C GLU A 83 1.81 -23.17 2.77
N GLU A 84 1.38 -22.44 3.81
CA GLU A 84 0.50 -21.29 3.65
C GLU A 84 1.19 -20.17 2.88
N ILE A 85 2.46 -19.86 3.21
CA ILE A 85 3.24 -18.86 2.48
C ILE A 85 3.35 -19.25 1.00
N ALA A 86 3.68 -20.51 0.71
CA ALA A 86 3.79 -21.01 -0.66
C ALA A 86 2.44 -20.91 -1.41
N ASN A 87 1.33 -21.23 -0.75
CA ASN A 87 -0.01 -21.11 -1.32
C ASN A 87 -0.37 -19.65 -1.63
N CYS A 88 -0.08 -18.71 -0.72
CA CYS A 88 -0.30 -17.28 -0.97
C CYS A 88 0.53 -16.77 -2.16
N ILE A 89 1.80 -17.17 -2.25
CA ILE A 89 2.67 -16.80 -3.38
C ILE A 89 2.09 -17.34 -4.68
N ASN A 90 1.71 -18.62 -4.72
CA ASN A 90 1.11 -19.22 -5.91
C ASN A 90 -0.18 -18.50 -6.30
N GLU A 91 -1.08 -18.24 -5.35
CA GLU A 91 -2.36 -17.58 -5.62
C GLU A 91 -2.19 -16.19 -6.24
N VAL A 92 -1.26 -15.39 -5.72
CA VAL A 92 -1.01 -14.03 -6.22
C VAL A 92 -0.28 -14.04 -7.57
N MET A 93 0.67 -14.95 -7.75
CA MET A 93 1.53 -14.96 -8.95
C MET A 93 0.86 -15.65 -10.14
N VAL A 94 0.27 -16.83 -9.94
CA VAL A 94 -0.17 -17.73 -11.02
C VAL A 94 -1.50 -18.46 -10.75
N GLY A 95 -2.11 -18.27 -9.58
CA GLY A 95 -3.36 -18.92 -9.19
C GLY A 95 -4.60 -18.33 -9.87
N GLU A 96 -5.77 -18.84 -9.49
CA GLU A 96 -7.04 -18.51 -10.14
C GLU A 96 -7.39 -17.02 -10.01
N ARG A 97 -7.10 -16.40 -8.87
CA ARG A 97 -7.36 -14.96 -8.66
C ARG A 97 -6.19 -14.06 -9.06
N SER A 98 -5.07 -14.61 -9.53
CA SER A 98 -3.87 -13.82 -9.86
C SER A 98 -4.16 -12.70 -10.85
N GLU A 99 -5.01 -12.97 -11.83
CA GLU A 99 -5.39 -11.99 -12.86
C GLU A 99 -6.34 -10.91 -12.32
N GLU A 100 -7.34 -11.29 -11.51
CA GLU A 100 -8.21 -10.33 -10.81
C GLU A 100 -7.38 -9.38 -9.94
N ILE A 101 -6.43 -9.93 -9.17
CA ILE A 101 -5.55 -9.19 -8.29
C ILE A 101 -4.69 -8.17 -9.07
N ARG A 102 -4.05 -8.60 -10.17
CA ARG A 102 -3.25 -7.71 -11.02
C ARG A 102 -4.08 -6.59 -11.65
N GLN A 103 -5.28 -6.91 -12.12
CA GLN A 103 -6.18 -5.91 -12.71
C GLN A 103 -6.65 -4.89 -11.67
N ASN A 104 -6.98 -5.33 -10.45
CA ASN A 104 -7.35 -4.44 -9.36
C ASN A 104 -6.17 -3.54 -8.92
N ALA A 105 -4.96 -4.10 -8.82
CA ALA A 105 -3.76 -3.35 -8.48
C ALA A 105 -3.46 -2.26 -9.52
N LYS A 106 -3.56 -2.61 -10.82
CA LYS A 106 -3.43 -1.65 -11.92
C LYS A 106 -4.51 -0.57 -11.86
N ARG A 107 -5.77 -0.94 -11.61
CA ARG A 107 -6.88 0.02 -11.49
C ARG A 107 -6.63 1.03 -10.37
N LEU A 108 -6.18 0.57 -9.20
CA LEU A 108 -5.88 1.45 -8.08
C LEU A 108 -4.66 2.34 -8.32
N LYS A 109 -3.62 1.82 -9.02
CA LYS A 109 -2.51 2.64 -9.51
C LYS A 109 -2.99 3.79 -10.38
N ASP A 110 -3.84 3.49 -11.37
CA ASP A 110 -4.36 4.50 -12.28
C ASP A 110 -5.23 5.53 -11.54
N MET A 111 -6.06 5.09 -10.59
CA MET A 111 -6.83 5.99 -9.72
C MET A 111 -5.93 6.88 -8.86
N ALA A 112 -4.90 6.32 -8.24
CA ALA A 112 -3.95 7.08 -7.43
C ALA A 112 -3.25 8.15 -8.30
N LYS A 113 -2.73 7.75 -9.47
CA LYS A 113 -2.09 8.67 -10.42
C LYS A 113 -3.03 9.81 -10.81
N ASN A 114 -4.29 9.52 -11.12
CA ASN A 114 -5.28 10.54 -11.48
C ASN A 114 -5.62 11.47 -10.31
N ALA A 115 -5.70 10.95 -9.08
CA ALA A 115 -5.99 11.74 -7.90
C ALA A 115 -4.88 12.76 -7.58
N PHE A 116 -3.62 12.39 -7.81
CA PHE A 116 -2.44 13.24 -7.57
C PHE A 116 -1.99 14.08 -8.78
N SER A 117 -2.52 13.83 -9.97
CA SER A 117 -2.22 14.65 -11.15
C SER A 117 -2.78 16.06 -10.97
N GLN A 118 -2.23 17.04 -11.71
CA GLN A 118 -2.71 18.42 -11.68
C GLN A 118 -4.22 18.49 -11.95
N GLY A 119 -4.97 19.13 -11.06
CA GLY A 119 -6.43 19.21 -11.11
C GLY A 119 -7.16 17.95 -10.65
N GLY A 120 -6.44 16.94 -10.15
CA GLY A 120 -6.95 15.73 -9.53
C GLY A 120 -7.61 16.00 -8.18
N THR A 121 -8.26 14.99 -7.61
CA THR A 121 -9.02 15.14 -6.36
C THR A 121 -8.13 15.42 -5.15
N SER A 122 -7.01 14.72 -5.00
CA SER A 122 -6.07 14.94 -3.90
C SER A 122 -5.34 16.29 -4.04
N ASP A 123 -4.97 16.65 -5.27
CA ASP A 123 -4.36 17.94 -5.63
C ASP A 123 -5.27 19.12 -5.23
N LYS A 124 -6.55 19.08 -5.63
CA LYS A 124 -7.54 20.08 -5.23
C LYS A 124 -7.80 20.12 -3.73
N ASN A 125 -7.83 18.96 -3.08
CA ASN A 125 -8.10 18.89 -1.64
C ASN A 125 -7.00 19.55 -0.81
N ILE A 126 -5.73 19.41 -1.22
CA ILE A 126 -4.63 20.07 -0.51
C ILE A 126 -4.66 21.59 -0.74
N ASP A 127 -4.97 22.03 -1.97
CA ASP A 127 -5.14 23.46 -2.27
C ASP A 127 -6.28 24.09 -1.47
N GLU A 128 -7.42 23.38 -1.37
CA GLU A 128 -8.57 23.85 -0.59
C GLU A 128 -8.21 23.95 0.90
N PHE A 129 -7.48 22.96 1.42
CA PHE A 129 -7.02 22.95 2.81
C PHE A 129 -6.10 24.14 3.12
N ILE A 130 -5.09 24.38 2.26
CA ILE A 130 -4.18 25.52 2.40
C ILE A 130 -4.96 26.84 2.35
N SER A 131 -5.85 26.99 1.36
CA SER A 131 -6.69 28.17 1.21
C SER A 131 -7.55 28.46 2.45
N LYS A 132 -8.05 27.42 3.13
CA LYS A 132 -8.82 27.58 4.39
C LYS A 132 -7.94 28.09 5.53
N ILE A 133 -6.72 27.59 5.66
CA ILE A 133 -5.76 28.05 6.68
C ILE A 133 -5.35 29.51 6.44
N GLU A 134 -5.13 29.89 5.18
CA GLU A 134 -4.77 31.28 4.86
C GLU A 134 -5.90 32.25 5.20
N ARG A 135 -7.15 31.88 4.89
CA ARG A 135 -8.33 32.68 5.25
C ARG A 135 -8.51 32.81 6.77
N SER A 136 -8.25 31.76 7.55
CA SER A 136 -8.38 31.83 9.01
C SER A 136 -7.36 32.80 9.62
N LYS A 137 -6.10 32.76 9.15
CA LYS A 137 -5.05 33.69 9.59
C LYS A 137 -5.33 35.14 9.20
N LEU A 138 -5.97 35.37 8.06
CA LEU A 138 -6.41 36.70 7.63
C LEU A 138 -7.53 37.23 8.53
N GLY A 139 -8.48 36.36 8.92
CA GLY A 139 -9.55 36.70 9.86
C GLY A 139 -9.03 37.13 11.24
N GLU A 140 -8.10 36.36 11.82
CA GLU A 140 -7.47 36.66 13.11
C GLU A 140 -6.70 38.00 13.10
N ARG A 141 -5.94 38.27 12.03
CA ARG A 141 -5.22 39.56 11.88
C ARG A 141 -6.15 40.76 11.72
N SER A 142 -7.30 40.59 11.08
CA SER A 142 -8.27 41.68 10.95
C SER A 142 -8.96 42.03 12.27
N GLU A 143 -9.15 41.05 13.18
CA GLU A 143 -9.68 41.27 14.53
C GLU A 143 -8.65 41.94 15.46
N GLU A 144 -7.36 41.59 15.34
CA GLU A 144 -6.26 42.25 16.07
C GLU A 144 -6.05 43.72 15.66
N ILE A 145 -6.31 44.10 14.41
CA ILE A 145 -6.13 45.49 13.93
C ILE A 145 -7.32 46.38 14.29
N THR A 146 -8.50 45.80 14.58
CA THR A 146 -9.72 46.55 14.90
C THR A 146 -9.98 46.69 16.41
N THR A 147 -9.10 46.17 17.27
CA THR A 147 -9.11 46.34 18.74
C THR A 147 -8.03 47.31 19.18
#